data_AF-A0A1G3XV60-F1
#
_entry.id   AF-A0A1G3XV60-F1
#
_cell.length_a   1.000
_cell.length_b   1.000
_cell.length_c   1.000
_cell.angle_alpha   90.00
_cell.angle_beta   90.00
_cell.angle_gamma   90.00
#
_symmetry.space_group_name_H-M   'P 1'
#
loop_
_entity.id
_entity.type
_entity.pdbx_description
1 polymer ?
#
loop_
_entity_poly.entity_id
_entity_poly.type
_entity_poly.pdbx_seq_one_letter_code
_entity_poly.pdbx_strand_id
1 'polypeptide(L)'
;MNEGCVYVIPLCNQTSFYVIASDVSDMSFIKKDVDKFFDQYVRSFIYHDIQAGIDGNANYMVALALVAYTEFMGGMLLGRFVKRSHRDTIARDKFNKFIQTYFPPCYITAEAQLKVSGRDLYDTVSNGLAHNYFIKLGEANFTIYLKTPLHCGITYDPINAHLSFNVTDYFRDFQSACDKYYSDLTINKNYIIEFQNAKTYLKF
;
A
#
# COMPACT_ATOMS: atom_id res chain seq x y z
N MET A 1 30.41 9.52 -27.65
CA MET A 1 29.48 9.91 -26.56
C MET A 1 28.10 9.72 -27.15
N ASN A 2 27.36 8.68 -26.74
CA ASN A 2 25.99 8.47 -27.21
C ASN A 2 25.07 9.27 -26.30
N GLU A 3 24.43 10.29 -26.87
CA GLU A 3 23.35 11.01 -26.22
C GLU A 3 22.10 10.13 -26.31
N GLY A 4 21.67 9.56 -25.18
CA GLY A 4 20.43 8.80 -25.10
C GLY A 4 19.25 9.72 -25.40
N CYS A 5 18.44 9.38 -26.40
CA CYS A 5 17.23 10.13 -26.75
C CYS A 5 16.11 9.83 -25.75
N VAL A 6 15.74 10.82 -24.96
CA VAL A 6 14.52 10.78 -24.13
C VAL A 6 13.32 11.10 -25.03
N TYR A 7 12.49 10.09 -25.33
CA TYR A 7 11.24 10.31 -26.05
C TYR A 7 10.14 10.71 -25.07
N VAL A 8 9.80 12.00 -25.10
CA VAL A 8 8.59 12.52 -24.44
C VAL A 8 7.45 12.44 -25.44
N ILE A 9 6.60 11.42 -25.33
CA ILE A 9 5.42 11.28 -26.19
C ILE A 9 4.25 12.03 -25.53
N PRO A 10 3.74 13.12 -26.14
CA PRO A 10 2.53 13.77 -25.65
C PRO A 10 1.33 12.89 -25.99
N LEU A 11 0.54 12.54 -24.97
CA LEU A 11 -0.80 12.00 -25.20
C LEU A 11 -1.75 13.13 -25.60
N CYS A 12 -2.66 12.82 -26.53
CA CYS A 12 -3.61 13.76 -27.13
C CYS A 12 -4.61 14.41 -26.13
N ASN A 13 -4.52 14.10 -24.84
CA ASN A 13 -5.22 14.78 -23.76
C ASN A 13 -4.21 15.20 -22.69
N GLN A 14 -3.90 16.49 -22.67
CA GLN A 14 -2.87 17.13 -21.86
C GLN A 14 -3.03 16.83 -20.36
N THR A 15 -2.09 16.06 -19.79
CA THR A 15 -1.63 16.12 -18.38
C THR A 15 -0.61 15.04 -18.01
N SER A 16 -0.33 14.06 -18.89
CA SER A 16 0.62 12.97 -18.60
C SER A 16 1.60 12.75 -19.75
N PHE A 17 2.88 12.50 -19.41
CA PHE A 17 3.95 12.13 -20.33
C PHE A 17 4.47 10.75 -19.95
N TYR A 18 4.75 9.89 -20.92
CA TYR A 18 5.53 8.68 -20.68
C TYR A 18 7.02 9.01 -20.89
N VAL A 19 7.86 8.65 -19.93
CA VAL A 19 9.31 8.56 -20.15
C VAL A 19 9.60 7.12 -20.54
N ILE A 20 9.89 6.89 -21.82
CA ILE A 20 10.39 5.59 -22.29
C ILE A 20 11.91 5.66 -22.18
N ALA A 21 12.45 5.08 -21.11
CA ALA A 21 13.89 4.86 -20.95
C ALA A 21 14.35 3.85 -22.01
N SER A 22 14.99 4.34 -23.07
CA SER A 22 15.47 3.51 -24.18
C SER A 22 16.91 3.01 -23.99
N ASP A 23 17.61 3.42 -22.92
CA ASP A 23 19.04 3.15 -22.75
C ASP A 23 19.43 2.66 -21.34
N VAL A 24 20.60 2.00 -21.23
CA VAL A 24 21.10 1.38 -19.98
C VAL A 24 21.43 2.44 -18.91
N SER A 25 21.85 3.62 -19.33
CA SER A 25 22.09 4.78 -18.45
C SER A 25 20.83 5.21 -17.71
N ASP A 26 19.67 5.19 -18.37
CA ASP A 26 18.38 5.56 -17.77
C ASP A 26 17.94 4.55 -16.70
N MET A 27 18.21 3.26 -16.91
CA MET A 27 17.90 2.23 -15.91
C MET A 27 18.72 2.37 -14.64
N SER A 28 19.98 2.82 -14.75
CA SER A 28 20.82 3.10 -13.58
C SER A 28 20.28 4.28 -12.76
N PHE A 29 19.79 5.33 -13.44
CA PHE A 29 19.18 6.49 -12.80
C PHE A 29 17.86 6.12 -12.11
N ILE A 30 16.98 5.40 -12.82
CA ILE A 30 15.70 4.91 -12.28
C ILE A 30 15.94 4.04 -11.05
N LYS A 31 16.91 3.13 -11.11
CA LYS A 31 17.24 2.28 -9.95
C LYS A 31 17.64 3.14 -8.76
N LYS A 32 18.53 4.12 -8.94
CA LYS A 32 18.95 5.03 -7.88
C LYS A 32 17.78 5.81 -7.27
N ASP A 33 16.81 6.20 -8.09
CA ASP A 33 15.59 6.86 -7.65
C ASP A 33 14.68 5.94 -6.82
N VAL A 34 14.52 4.68 -7.24
CA VAL A 34 13.78 3.66 -6.50
C VAL A 34 14.48 3.37 -5.16
N ASP A 35 15.79 3.13 -5.20
CA ASP A 35 16.62 2.90 -4.00
C ASP A 35 16.43 4.07 -3.01
N LYS A 36 16.58 5.31 -3.48
CA LYS A 36 16.41 6.51 -2.65
C LYS A 36 15.02 6.60 -2.03
N PHE A 37 13.96 6.34 -2.80
CA PHE A 37 12.59 6.38 -2.29
C PHE A 37 12.39 5.34 -1.17
N PHE A 38 12.80 4.10 -1.41
CA PHE A 38 12.64 3.03 -0.42
C PHE A 38 13.49 3.27 0.82
N ASP A 39 14.74 3.72 0.67
CA ASP A 39 15.61 3.95 1.82
C ASP A 39 15.13 5.13 2.66
N GLN A 40 14.80 6.26 2.03
CA GLN A 40 14.46 7.49 2.75
C GLN A 40 13.01 7.51 3.24
N TYR A 41 12.05 7.16 2.37
CA TYR A 41 10.64 7.29 2.71
C TYR A 41 10.08 6.00 3.31
N VAL A 42 10.33 4.84 2.72
CA VAL A 42 9.71 3.59 3.21
C VAL A 42 10.43 3.09 4.47
N ARG A 43 11.73 2.86 4.40
CA ARG A 43 12.50 2.25 5.50
C ARG A 43 12.85 3.24 6.59
N SER A 44 13.32 4.44 6.24
CA SER A 44 13.74 5.41 7.25
C SER A 44 12.60 6.21 7.86
N PHE A 45 11.55 6.53 7.09
CA PHE A 45 10.42 7.33 7.61
C PHE A 45 9.25 6.44 8.03
N ILE A 46 8.59 5.73 7.10
CA ILE A 46 7.37 4.95 7.39
C ILE A 46 7.66 3.87 8.44
N TYR A 47 8.68 3.03 8.26
CA TYR A 47 8.94 1.96 9.22
C TYR A 47 9.33 2.48 10.60
N HIS A 48 10.09 3.58 10.65
CA HIS A 48 10.47 4.20 11.91
C HIS A 48 9.26 4.78 12.64
N ASP A 49 8.38 5.49 11.94
CA ASP A 49 7.17 6.08 12.52
C ASP A 49 6.22 5.00 13.09
N ILE A 50 6.01 3.93 12.33
CA ILE A 50 5.24 2.77 12.78
C ILE A 50 5.90 2.11 14.00
N GLN A 51 7.21 1.87 13.97
CA GLN A 51 7.92 1.23 15.08
C GLN A 51 7.86 2.09 16.35
N ALA A 52 8.05 3.41 16.24
CA ALA A 52 7.92 4.34 17.35
C ALA A 52 6.50 4.30 17.95
N GLY A 53 5.47 4.23 17.12
CA GLY A 53 4.09 4.06 17.57
C GLY A 53 3.84 2.72 18.26
N ILE A 54 4.43 1.62 17.77
CA ILE A 54 4.37 0.30 18.42
C ILE A 54 5.05 0.34 19.78
N ASP A 55 6.25 0.92 19.87
CA ASP A 55 7.01 1.03 21.12
C ASP A 55 6.28 1.92 22.14
N GLY A 56 5.57 2.94 21.65
CA GLY A 56 4.66 3.80 22.42
C GLY A 56 3.31 3.17 22.77
N ASN A 57 3.04 1.92 22.37
CA ASN A 57 1.76 1.21 22.55
C ASN A 57 0.54 1.98 21.97
N ALA A 58 0.73 2.69 20.85
CA ALA A 58 -0.31 3.48 20.19
C ALA A 58 -1.16 2.65 19.22
N ASN A 59 -1.69 1.51 19.67
CA ASN A 59 -2.24 0.43 18.84
C ASN A 59 -3.18 0.90 17.71
N TYR A 60 -4.17 1.74 18.02
CA TYR A 60 -5.16 2.23 17.04
C TYR A 60 -4.54 3.19 16.03
N MET A 61 -3.67 4.09 16.49
CA MET A 61 -2.99 5.06 15.62
C MET A 61 -2.04 4.33 14.67
N VAL A 62 -1.32 3.32 15.17
CA VAL A 62 -0.46 2.49 14.34
C VAL A 62 -1.28 1.68 13.33
N ALA A 63 -2.39 1.07 13.75
CA ALA A 63 -3.26 0.34 12.83
C ALA A 63 -3.79 1.25 11.71
N LEU A 64 -4.22 2.47 12.05
CA LEU A 64 -4.66 3.48 11.08
C LEU A 64 -3.53 3.90 10.14
N ALA A 65 -2.34 4.18 10.66
CA ALA A 65 -1.17 4.54 9.86
C ALA A 65 -0.78 3.41 8.90
N LEU A 66 -0.77 2.16 9.38
CA LEU A 66 -0.48 0.98 8.57
C LEU A 66 -1.44 0.83 7.38
N VAL A 67 -2.76 0.95 7.60
CA VAL A 67 -3.72 0.85 6.49
C VAL A 67 -3.62 2.02 5.52
N ALA A 68 -3.33 3.23 6.01
CA ALA A 68 -3.07 4.39 5.15
C ALA A 68 -1.81 4.19 4.30
N TYR A 69 -0.74 3.65 4.88
CA TYR A 69 0.48 3.33 4.15
C TYR A 69 0.30 2.17 3.16
N THR A 70 -0.53 1.17 3.48
CA THR A 70 -0.93 0.13 2.52
C THR A 70 -1.64 0.73 1.30
N GLU A 71 -2.58 1.66 1.51
CA GLU A 71 -3.24 2.37 0.41
C GLU A 71 -2.23 3.23 -0.39
N PHE A 72 -1.36 3.96 0.31
CA PHE A 72 -0.31 4.75 -0.32
C PHE A 72 0.59 3.90 -1.22
N MET A 73 1.08 2.76 -0.73
CA MET A 73 1.89 1.84 -1.53
C MET A 73 1.11 1.23 -2.70
N GLY A 74 -0.19 0.98 -2.54
CA GLY A 74 -1.08 0.63 -3.65
C GLY A 74 -1.22 1.74 -4.71
N GLY A 75 -1.20 2.99 -4.29
CA GLY A 75 -1.13 4.15 -5.19
C GLY A 75 0.17 4.19 -5.99
N MET A 76 1.30 3.87 -5.34
CA MET A 76 2.60 3.75 -6.02
C MET A 76 2.58 2.62 -7.05
N LEU A 77 2.06 1.45 -6.67
CA LEU A 77 1.93 0.28 -7.56
C LEU A 77 1.07 0.58 -8.80
N LEU A 78 -0.03 1.32 -8.62
CA LEU A 78 -0.95 1.64 -9.69
C LEU A 78 -0.57 2.90 -10.48
N GLY A 79 0.44 3.65 -10.04
CA GLY A 79 0.85 4.93 -10.63
C GLY A 79 -0.19 6.03 -10.57
N ARG A 80 -1.13 5.91 -9.62
CA ARG A 80 -2.35 6.74 -9.56
C ARG A 80 -2.48 7.42 -8.21
N PHE A 81 -2.30 8.73 -8.20
CA PHE A 81 -2.71 9.60 -7.10
C PHE A 81 -3.60 10.71 -7.69
N VAL A 82 -4.92 10.57 -7.55
CA VAL A 82 -5.87 11.47 -8.21
C VAL A 82 -5.84 12.86 -7.61
N LYS A 83 -5.85 13.89 -8.46
CA LYS A 83 -6.27 15.25 -8.09
C LYS A 83 -7.79 15.28 -7.98
N ARG A 84 -8.31 15.00 -6.78
CA ARG A 84 -9.62 15.42 -6.22
C ARG A 84 -10.94 15.17 -6.98
N SER A 85 -10.97 14.63 -8.20
CA SER A 85 -12.25 14.37 -8.89
C SER A 85 -12.50 12.86 -9.05
N HIS A 86 -13.56 12.39 -8.38
CA HIS A 86 -14.19 11.06 -8.43
C HIS A 86 -13.75 10.01 -7.38
N ARG A 87 -14.29 10.22 -6.16
CA ARG A 87 -14.95 9.31 -5.18
C ARG A 87 -14.40 7.89 -4.96
N ASP A 88 -14.04 7.61 -3.71
CA ASP A 88 -13.96 6.34 -2.92
C ASP A 88 -13.48 5.02 -3.55
N THR A 89 -13.84 4.70 -4.80
CA THR A 89 -13.39 3.46 -5.46
C THR A 89 -11.89 3.41 -5.64
N ILE A 90 -11.26 4.56 -5.84
CA ILE A 90 -9.82 4.63 -6.13
C ILE A 90 -8.97 4.32 -4.89
N ALA A 91 -9.39 4.73 -3.70
CA ALA A 91 -8.71 4.39 -2.45
C ALA A 91 -8.82 2.89 -2.16
N ARG A 92 -10.04 2.35 -2.30
CA ARG A 92 -10.33 0.92 -2.20
C ARG A 92 -9.48 0.09 -3.16
N ASP A 93 -9.41 0.49 -4.42
CA ASP A 93 -8.68 -0.23 -5.46
C ASP A 93 -7.17 -0.27 -5.17
N LYS A 94 -6.59 0.84 -4.69
CA LYS A 94 -5.17 0.87 -4.29
C LYS A 94 -4.90 -0.10 -3.15
N PHE A 95 -5.66 0.02 -2.07
CA PHE A 95 -5.50 -0.84 -0.89
C PHE A 95 -5.64 -2.31 -1.28
N ASN A 96 -6.74 -2.66 -1.96
CA ASN A 96 -7.02 -4.03 -2.37
C ASN A 96 -5.96 -4.56 -3.33
N LYS A 97 -5.50 -3.74 -4.29
CA LYS A 97 -4.49 -4.17 -5.24
C LYS A 97 -3.18 -4.50 -4.54
N PHE A 98 -2.74 -3.67 -3.59
CA PHE A 98 -1.49 -3.93 -2.88
C PHE A 98 -1.57 -5.19 -2.02
N ILE A 99 -2.66 -5.35 -1.26
CA ILE A 99 -2.94 -6.56 -0.47
C ILE A 99 -2.92 -7.81 -1.37
N GLN A 100 -3.72 -7.82 -2.45
CA GLN A 100 -3.84 -8.98 -3.33
C GLN A 100 -2.54 -9.36 -4.04
N THR A 101 -1.66 -8.38 -4.27
CA THR A 101 -0.42 -8.61 -5.01
C THR A 101 0.71 -9.10 -4.09
N TYR A 102 0.83 -8.53 -2.88
CA TYR A 102 2.05 -8.68 -2.08
C TYR A 102 1.86 -9.28 -0.69
N PHE A 103 0.65 -9.21 -0.12
CA PHE A 103 0.38 -9.73 1.21
C PHE A 103 0.17 -11.25 1.20
N PRO A 104 0.33 -11.92 2.35
CA PRO A 104 0.07 -13.36 2.47
C PRO A 104 -1.38 -13.75 2.09
N PRO A 105 -1.63 -15.00 1.64
CA PRO A 105 -2.96 -15.45 1.21
C PRO A 105 -4.06 -15.34 2.28
N CYS A 106 -3.72 -15.33 3.57
CA CYS A 106 -4.69 -15.19 4.66
C CYS A 106 -5.54 -13.90 4.57
N TYR A 107 -5.00 -12.82 4.00
CA TYR A 107 -5.74 -11.58 3.76
C TYR A 107 -6.83 -11.75 2.70
N ILE A 108 -6.56 -12.57 1.68
CA ILE A 108 -7.53 -12.90 0.63
C ILE A 108 -8.65 -13.76 1.22
N THR A 109 -8.31 -14.70 2.12
CA THR A 109 -9.29 -15.48 2.86
C THR A 109 -10.17 -14.59 3.73
N ALA A 110 -9.59 -13.68 4.52
CA ALA A 110 -10.34 -12.74 5.35
C ALA A 110 -11.27 -11.84 4.52
N GLU A 111 -10.77 -11.29 3.40
CA GLU A 111 -11.56 -10.53 2.42
C GLU A 111 -12.75 -11.34 1.89
N ALA A 112 -12.53 -12.58 1.47
CA ALA A 112 -13.59 -13.45 0.95
C ALA A 112 -14.65 -13.74 2.01
N GLN A 113 -14.24 -13.99 3.25
CA GLN A 113 -15.18 -14.24 4.35
C GLN A 113 -15.99 -13.00 4.73
N LEU A 114 -15.36 -11.81 4.77
CA LEU A 114 -16.06 -10.54 4.99
C LEU A 114 -17.11 -10.28 3.91
N LYS A 115 -16.79 -10.59 2.64
CA LYS A 115 -17.73 -10.45 1.51
C LYS A 115 -18.97 -11.30 1.63
N VAL A 116 -18.84 -12.51 2.17
CA VAL A 116 -20.01 -13.36 2.48
C VAL A 116 -20.93 -12.68 3.50
N SER A 117 -20.36 -11.91 4.43
CA SER A 117 -21.10 -11.09 5.39
C SER A 117 -21.54 -9.72 4.85
N GLY A 118 -21.40 -9.45 3.55
CA GLY A 118 -21.81 -8.20 2.91
C GLY A 118 -20.86 -7.01 3.16
N ARG A 119 -19.61 -7.27 3.57
CA ARG A 119 -18.58 -6.25 3.83
C ARG A 119 -17.32 -6.53 3.02
N ASP A 120 -16.41 -5.57 2.91
CA ASP A 120 -15.05 -5.82 2.41
C ASP A 120 -14.00 -5.32 3.40
N LEU A 121 -12.77 -5.81 3.26
CA LEU A 121 -11.66 -5.53 4.16
C LEU A 121 -11.33 -4.03 4.20
N TYR A 122 -11.39 -3.36 3.05
CA TYR A 122 -11.13 -1.92 2.96
C TYR A 122 -12.18 -1.11 3.75
N ASP A 123 -13.46 -1.35 3.50
CA ASP A 123 -14.54 -0.63 4.19
C ASP A 123 -14.57 -0.96 5.68
N THR A 124 -14.28 -2.21 6.03
CA THR A 124 -14.29 -2.69 7.42
C THR A 124 -13.14 -2.07 8.21
N VAL A 125 -11.93 -2.11 7.66
CA VAL A 125 -10.71 -1.78 8.41
C VAL A 125 -10.23 -0.37 8.07
N SER A 126 -9.91 -0.07 6.81
CA SER A 126 -9.35 1.24 6.42
C SER A 126 -10.36 2.37 6.66
N ASN A 127 -11.53 2.28 6.02
CA ASN A 127 -12.59 3.28 6.13
C ASN A 127 -13.15 3.33 7.57
N GLY A 128 -13.20 2.20 8.27
CA GLY A 128 -13.58 2.15 9.69
C GLY A 128 -12.63 2.93 10.58
N LEU A 129 -11.35 2.57 10.58
CA LEU A 129 -10.34 3.23 11.40
C LEU A 129 -10.23 4.73 11.07
N ALA A 130 -10.29 5.11 9.79
CA ALA A 130 -10.13 6.49 9.36
C ALA A 130 -11.32 7.41 9.74
N HIS A 131 -12.55 6.92 9.60
CA HIS A 131 -13.74 7.78 9.75
C HIS A 131 -14.48 7.60 11.07
N ASN A 132 -14.33 6.44 11.71
CA ASN A 132 -15.01 6.15 12.97
C ASN A 132 -14.04 5.97 14.13
N TYR A 133 -12.73 5.89 13.91
CA TYR A 133 -11.76 5.40 14.91
C TYR A 133 -12.08 3.97 15.42
N PHE A 134 -12.98 3.27 14.73
CA PHE A 134 -13.47 1.92 15.06
C PHE A 134 -13.63 1.11 13.78
N ILE A 135 -13.36 -0.20 13.86
CA ILE A 135 -13.57 -1.12 12.73
C ILE A 135 -15.08 -1.23 12.44
N LYS A 136 -15.48 -1.11 11.18
CA LYS A 136 -16.90 -1.08 10.73
C LYS A 136 -17.47 -2.48 10.59
N LEU A 137 -17.86 -3.08 11.71
CA LEU A 137 -18.39 -4.45 11.75
C LEU A 137 -19.88 -4.58 12.09
N GLY A 138 -20.56 -3.51 12.50
CA GLY A 138 -21.94 -3.60 12.98
C GLY A 138 -21.99 -4.21 14.38
N GLU A 139 -22.75 -5.29 14.60
CA GLU A 139 -22.82 -6.02 15.88
C GLU A 139 -21.60 -6.90 16.15
N ALA A 140 -20.71 -7.03 15.17
CA ALA A 140 -19.52 -7.85 15.25
C ALA A 140 -18.41 -7.17 16.06
N ASN A 141 -17.68 -7.98 16.83
CA ASN A 141 -16.62 -7.49 17.73
C ASN A 141 -15.28 -7.43 16.99
N PHE A 142 -14.36 -6.60 17.48
CA PHE A 142 -12.98 -6.59 16.99
C PHE A 142 -11.98 -6.43 18.12
N THR A 143 -10.77 -6.93 17.88
CA THR A 143 -9.64 -6.73 18.79
C THR A 143 -8.42 -6.25 18.03
N ILE A 144 -7.77 -5.22 18.55
CA ILE A 144 -6.46 -4.79 18.05
C ILE A 144 -5.39 -5.29 19.04
N TYR A 145 -4.62 -6.27 18.60
CA TYR A 145 -3.50 -6.82 19.36
C TYR A 145 -2.21 -6.09 18.98
N LEU A 146 -1.37 -5.80 19.97
CA LEU A 146 -0.05 -5.25 19.68
C LEU A 146 1.00 -6.35 19.47
N LYS A 147 1.06 -7.38 20.34
CA LYS A 147 2.20 -8.33 20.38
C LYS A 147 1.81 -9.82 20.48
N THR A 148 0.55 -10.18 20.24
CA THR A 148 0.11 -11.58 20.35
C THR A 148 0.31 -12.28 19.00
N PRO A 149 1.37 -13.07 18.79
CA PRO A 149 1.70 -13.58 17.46
C PRO A 149 0.53 -14.37 16.87
N LEU A 150 -0.01 -13.85 15.78
CA LEU A 150 -0.94 -14.51 14.89
C LEU A 150 -0.21 -14.90 13.61
N HIS A 151 -0.77 -15.85 12.87
CA HIS A 151 -0.23 -16.22 11.57
C HIS A 151 -0.40 -15.10 10.52
N CYS A 152 -1.28 -14.13 10.77
CA CYS A 152 -1.66 -13.07 9.83
C CYS A 152 -1.95 -11.79 10.60
N GLY A 153 -1.61 -10.62 10.04
CA GLY A 153 -1.94 -9.33 10.66
C GLY A 153 -3.44 -9.03 10.73
N ILE A 154 -4.26 -9.59 9.83
CA ILE A 154 -5.72 -9.52 9.93
C ILE A 154 -6.33 -10.91 9.76
N THR A 155 -7.23 -11.29 10.66
CA THR A 155 -8.06 -12.49 10.52
C THR A 155 -9.52 -12.15 10.78
N TYR A 156 -10.42 -12.89 10.15
CA TYR A 156 -11.85 -12.79 10.40
C TYR A 156 -12.41 -14.17 10.71
N ASP A 157 -13.11 -14.27 11.82
CA ASP A 157 -13.87 -15.45 12.22
C ASP A 157 -15.35 -15.22 11.87
N PRO A 158 -15.88 -15.89 10.83
CA PRO A 158 -17.26 -15.70 10.41
C PRO A 158 -18.28 -16.34 11.38
N ILE A 159 -17.86 -17.28 12.25
CA ILE A 159 -18.76 -17.95 13.20
C ILE A 159 -19.13 -16.98 14.33
N ASN A 160 -18.11 -16.34 14.90
CA ASN A 160 -18.29 -15.36 15.97
C ASN A 160 -18.43 -13.92 15.45
N ALA A 161 -18.40 -13.74 14.13
CA ALA A 161 -18.32 -12.45 13.45
C ALA A 161 -17.25 -11.55 14.13
N HIS A 162 -16.03 -12.07 14.28
CA HIS A 162 -14.95 -11.38 15.00
C HIS A 162 -13.78 -11.07 14.08
N LEU A 163 -13.35 -9.81 14.03
CA LEU A 163 -12.14 -9.42 13.32
C LEU A 163 -10.99 -9.16 14.29
N SER A 164 -9.86 -9.82 14.07
CA SER A 164 -8.62 -9.54 14.79
C SER A 164 -7.69 -8.74 13.89
N PHE A 165 -7.15 -7.64 14.40
CA PHE A 165 -6.07 -6.89 13.79
C PHE A 165 -4.85 -6.97 14.71
N ASN A 166 -3.82 -7.71 14.31
CA ASN A 166 -2.55 -7.68 15.00
C ASN A 166 -1.61 -6.67 14.32
N VAL A 167 -1.25 -5.62 15.07
CA VAL A 167 -0.41 -4.52 14.59
C VAL A 167 0.99 -4.98 14.21
N THR A 168 1.66 -5.77 15.07
CA THR A 168 3.04 -6.21 14.80
C THR A 168 3.08 -7.19 13.63
N ASP A 169 2.14 -8.13 13.55
CA ASP A 169 2.06 -9.08 12.45
C ASP A 169 1.70 -8.36 11.14
N TYR A 170 0.75 -7.42 11.16
CA TYR A 170 0.43 -6.61 9.98
C TYR A 170 1.62 -5.78 9.53
N PHE A 171 2.36 -5.18 10.47
CA PHE A 171 3.55 -4.40 10.13
C PHE A 171 4.63 -5.27 9.48
N ARG A 172 4.90 -6.46 10.03
CA ARG A 172 5.81 -7.44 9.41
C ARG A 172 5.36 -7.81 7.99
N ASP A 173 4.06 -8.10 7.82
CA ASP A 173 3.50 -8.46 6.52
C ASP A 173 3.58 -7.29 5.52
N PHE A 174 3.38 -6.06 6.00
CA PHE A 174 3.55 -4.82 5.23
C PHE A 174 5.02 -4.58 4.82
N GLN A 175 5.98 -4.79 5.72
CA GLN A 175 7.42 -4.71 5.39
C GLN A 175 7.77 -5.72 4.29
N SER A 176 7.36 -6.97 4.46
CA SER A 176 7.54 -8.02 3.46
C SER A 176 6.91 -7.66 2.11
N ALA A 177 5.70 -7.08 2.13
CA ALA A 177 5.02 -6.65 0.91
C ALA A 177 5.77 -5.52 0.18
N CYS A 178 6.29 -4.55 0.93
CA CYS A 178 7.12 -3.46 0.38
C CYS A 178 8.40 -3.98 -0.25
N ASP A 179 9.11 -4.92 0.39
CA ASP A 179 10.35 -5.47 -0.15
C ASP A 179 10.12 -6.31 -1.42
N LYS A 180 8.99 -7.02 -1.51
CA LYS A 180 8.56 -7.68 -2.76
C LYS A 180 8.29 -6.67 -3.86
N TYR A 181 7.56 -5.59 -3.55
CA TYR A 181 7.30 -4.53 -4.53
C TYR A 181 8.58 -3.84 -5.00
N TYR A 182 9.51 -3.54 -4.09
CA TYR A 182 10.86 -3.05 -4.44
C TYR A 182 11.59 -4.01 -5.38
N SER A 183 11.57 -5.31 -5.09
CA SER A 183 12.19 -6.33 -5.95
C SER A 183 11.57 -6.34 -7.34
N ASP A 184 10.25 -6.30 -7.44
CA ASP A 184 9.56 -6.25 -8.74
C ASP A 184 9.85 -4.96 -9.50
N LEU A 185 10.03 -3.82 -8.83
CA LEU A 185 10.40 -2.56 -9.47
C LEU A 185 11.77 -2.63 -10.17
N THR A 186 12.65 -3.54 -9.75
CA THR A 186 13.96 -3.72 -10.39
C THR A 186 13.92 -4.61 -11.63
N ILE A 187 12.79 -5.30 -11.87
CA ILE A 187 12.66 -6.32 -12.92
C ILE A 187 11.54 -5.94 -13.91
N ASN A 188 10.43 -5.40 -13.42
CA ASN A 188 9.21 -5.15 -14.17
C ASN A 188 9.12 -3.69 -14.65
N LYS A 189 9.35 -3.51 -15.96
CA LYS A 189 9.29 -2.18 -16.61
C LYS A 189 7.95 -1.47 -16.44
N ASN A 190 6.84 -2.19 -16.37
CA ASN A 190 5.53 -1.55 -16.19
C ASN A 190 5.41 -0.93 -14.79
N TYR A 191 5.90 -1.61 -13.76
CA TYR A 191 5.89 -1.05 -12.40
C TYR A 191 6.82 0.15 -12.25
N ILE A 192 7.93 0.19 -12.98
CA ILE A 192 8.79 1.37 -13.05
C ILE A 192 8.02 2.57 -13.60
N ILE A 193 7.31 2.38 -14.71
CA ILE A 193 6.52 3.45 -15.33
C ILE A 193 5.47 3.96 -14.35
N GLU A 194 4.73 3.06 -13.70
CA GLU A 194 3.71 3.46 -12.74
C GLU A 194 4.32 4.14 -11.50
N PHE A 195 5.45 3.66 -11.01
CA PHE A 195 6.18 4.33 -9.92
C PHE A 195 6.58 5.76 -10.30
N GLN A 196 7.13 5.97 -11.50
CA GLN A 196 7.48 7.31 -11.97
C GLN A 196 6.24 8.19 -12.13
N ASN A 197 5.15 7.67 -12.69
CA ASN A 197 3.87 8.36 -12.76
C ASN A 197 3.41 8.81 -11.36
N ALA A 198 3.45 7.93 -10.37
CA ALA A 198 3.11 8.23 -8.99
C ALA A 198 3.96 9.35 -8.39
N LYS A 199 5.29 9.34 -8.61
CA LYS A 199 6.19 10.40 -8.13
C LYS A 199 5.77 11.79 -8.61
N THR A 200 5.33 11.92 -9.87
CA THR A 200 4.93 13.22 -10.43
C THR A 200 3.77 13.87 -9.67
N TYR A 201 2.90 13.07 -9.06
CA TYR A 201 1.79 13.57 -8.25
C TYR A 201 2.23 14.04 -6.87
N LEU A 202 3.24 13.40 -6.29
CA LEU A 202 3.60 13.55 -4.89
C LEU A 202 4.70 14.61 -4.64
N LYS A 203 5.36 15.09 -5.71
CA LYS A 203 6.30 16.22 -5.69
C LYS A 203 7.45 16.07 -4.67
N PHE A 204 8.05 14.89 -4.58
CA PHE A 204 9.27 14.65 -3.81
C PHE A 204 10.48 14.39 -4.71
#